data_AF-A0A4V2DS04-F1
#
_entry.id   AF-A0A4V2DS04-F1
#
_cell.length_a   1.000
_cell.length_b   1.000
_cell.length_c   1.000
_cell.angle_alpha   90.00
_cell.angle_beta   90.00
_cell.angle_gamma   90.00
#
_symmetry.space_group_name_H-M   'P 1'
#
loop_
_entity.id
_entity.type
_entity.pdbx_description
1 polymer ?
#
loop_
_entity_poly.entity_id
_entity_poly.type
_entity_poly.pdbx_seq_one_letter_code
_entity_poly.pdbx_strand_id
1 'polypeptide(L)'
;MKFNQSELLEIINLVNQINQSFDFPSNSCLYSSSLLTAVINDHLPYEAKLIVGSLSINGALVFQHTPILPLLKNNTDLKLSWNGHAWIEIFDLIIDLSITNSIFSSNKHNNFQQHIINQFHKVPDYLIGQKNLLLDKGFNYIAKEKLTNLEIDLFIKNLDNILNE
;
A
#
# COMPACT_ATOMS: atom_id res chain seq x y z
N MET A 1 -10.66 -14.99 -9.90
CA MET A 1 -11.31 -14.10 -10.87
C MET A 1 -10.20 -13.34 -11.58
N LYS A 2 -10.26 -13.12 -12.88
CA LYS A 2 -9.30 -12.29 -13.61
C LYS A 2 -10.02 -11.02 -14.02
N PHE A 3 -9.47 -9.86 -13.67
CA PHE A 3 -9.98 -8.58 -14.17
C PHE A 3 -9.91 -8.55 -15.70
N ASN A 4 -10.97 -8.08 -16.33
CA ASN A 4 -10.91 -7.68 -17.72
C ASN A 4 -10.23 -6.29 -17.84
N GLN A 5 -9.97 -5.86 -19.08
CA GLN A 5 -9.24 -4.62 -19.33
C GLN A 5 -9.97 -3.36 -18.83
N SER A 6 -11.30 -3.30 -18.92
CA SER A 6 -12.06 -2.13 -18.46
C SER A 6 -12.09 -2.04 -16.94
N GLU A 7 -12.27 -3.18 -16.27
CA GLU A 7 -12.28 -3.24 -14.81
C GLU A 7 -10.92 -2.84 -14.21
N LEU A 8 -9.83 -3.29 -14.83
CA LEU A 8 -8.48 -2.88 -14.42
C LEU A 8 -8.26 -1.38 -14.66
N LEU A 9 -8.81 -0.83 -15.75
CA LEU A 9 -8.70 0.60 -16.05
C LEU A 9 -9.45 1.45 -15.02
N GLU A 10 -10.61 1.01 -14.54
CA GLU A 10 -11.35 1.69 -13.46
C GLU A 10 -10.53 1.76 -12.17
N ILE A 11 -9.89 0.65 -11.77
CA ILE A 11 -9.00 0.62 -10.60
C ILE A 11 -7.82 1.58 -10.80
N ILE A 12 -7.18 1.55 -11.97
CA ILE A 12 -6.05 2.44 -12.30
C ILE A 12 -6.49 3.91 -12.26
N ASN A 13 -7.70 4.23 -12.72
CA ASN A 13 -8.21 5.60 -12.70
C ASN A 13 -8.39 6.10 -11.26
N LEU A 14 -8.95 5.27 -10.36
CA LEU A 14 -9.10 5.64 -8.94
C LEU A 14 -7.73 5.80 -8.26
N VAL A 15 -6.77 4.91 -8.56
CA VAL A 15 -5.38 5.02 -8.08
C VAL A 15 -4.75 6.35 -8.53
N ASN A 16 -4.86 6.67 -9.83
CA ASN A 16 -4.32 7.92 -10.37
C ASN A 16 -4.99 9.13 -9.74
N GLN A 17 -6.30 9.10 -9.54
CA GLN A 17 -7.04 10.19 -8.90
C GLN A 17 -6.55 10.42 -7.46
N ILE A 18 -6.37 9.37 -6.67
CA ILE A 18 -5.84 9.48 -5.31
C ILE A 18 -4.40 10.02 -5.32
N ASN A 19 -3.51 9.46 -6.13
CA ASN A 19 -2.12 9.93 -6.21
C ASN A 19 -1.98 11.37 -6.73
N GLN A 20 -2.92 11.87 -7.53
CA GLN A 20 -2.91 13.25 -8.01
C GLN A 20 -3.55 14.24 -7.02
N SER A 21 -4.45 13.76 -6.17
CA SER A 21 -5.18 14.62 -5.22
C SER A 21 -4.46 14.78 -3.89
N PHE A 22 -3.55 13.86 -3.55
CA PHE A 22 -2.90 13.81 -2.24
C PHE A 22 -1.39 13.63 -2.39
N ASP A 23 -0.61 14.49 -1.72
CA ASP A 23 0.84 14.33 -1.59
C ASP A 23 1.15 13.56 -0.30
N PHE A 24 1.32 12.24 -0.44
CA PHE A 24 1.47 11.33 0.68
C PHE A 24 2.92 11.23 1.16
N PRO A 25 3.24 11.51 2.44
CA PRO A 25 4.60 11.38 2.96
C PRO A 25 5.04 9.91 3.05
N SER A 26 6.35 9.65 3.20
CA SER A 26 6.93 8.29 3.08
C SER A 26 6.44 7.27 4.12
N ASN A 27 5.83 7.72 5.22
CA ASN A 27 5.29 6.91 6.31
C ASN A 27 3.75 6.86 6.33
N SER A 28 3.10 7.12 5.20
CA SER A 28 1.63 7.23 5.10
C SER A 28 0.93 5.99 4.55
N CYS A 29 1.61 4.84 4.42
CA CYS A 29 1.07 3.64 3.76
C CYS A 29 -0.29 3.17 4.32
N LEU A 30 -0.50 3.26 5.64
CA LEU A 30 -1.79 2.97 6.28
C LEU A 30 -2.87 3.96 5.85
N TYR A 31 -2.54 5.24 5.74
CA TYR A 31 -3.49 6.31 5.40
C TYR A 31 -3.88 6.28 3.92
N SER A 32 -2.90 6.24 3.02
CA SER A 32 -3.13 6.20 1.58
C SER A 32 -3.86 4.92 1.16
N SER A 33 -3.48 3.77 1.71
CA SER A 33 -4.15 2.50 1.43
C SER A 33 -5.55 2.44 2.05
N SER A 34 -5.78 3.04 3.22
CA SER A 34 -7.14 3.14 3.81
C SER A 34 -8.07 3.96 2.93
N LEU A 35 -7.62 5.15 2.51
CA LEU A 35 -8.41 6.03 1.66
C LEU A 35 -8.78 5.35 0.34
N LEU A 36 -7.81 4.78 -0.36
CA LEU A 36 -8.07 4.09 -1.62
C LEU A 36 -8.94 2.83 -1.43
N THR A 37 -8.78 2.09 -0.32
CA THR A 37 -9.64 0.93 -0.02
C THR A 37 -11.10 1.35 0.10
N ALA A 38 -11.38 2.42 0.86
CA ALA A 38 -12.74 2.96 0.99
C ALA A 38 -13.30 3.43 -0.37
N VAL A 39 -12.51 4.20 -1.13
CA VAL A 39 -12.93 4.71 -2.44
C VAL A 39 -13.26 3.56 -3.42
N ILE A 40 -12.45 2.51 -3.46
CA ILE A 40 -12.72 1.35 -4.31
C ILE A 40 -14.01 0.64 -3.86
N ASN A 41 -14.18 0.39 -2.57
CA ASN A 41 -15.35 -0.31 -2.03
C ASN A 41 -16.66 0.49 -2.21
N ASP A 42 -16.59 1.82 -2.24
CA ASP A 42 -17.74 2.70 -2.43
C ASP A 42 -18.16 2.84 -3.90
N HIS A 43 -17.21 2.70 -4.85
CA HIS A 43 -17.44 3.01 -6.27
C HIS A 43 -17.43 1.79 -7.19
N LEU A 44 -16.80 0.68 -6.79
CA LEU A 44 -16.64 -0.51 -7.61
C LEU A 44 -17.30 -1.72 -6.93
N PRO A 45 -17.76 -2.73 -7.69
CA PRO A 45 -18.40 -3.92 -7.15
C PRO A 45 -17.41 -4.94 -6.56
N TYR A 46 -16.19 -4.52 -6.20
CA TYR A 46 -15.12 -5.39 -5.70
C TYR A 46 -14.89 -5.20 -4.21
N GLU A 47 -14.55 -6.29 -3.52
CA GLU A 47 -14.08 -6.21 -2.13
C GLU A 47 -12.57 -5.93 -2.12
N ALA A 48 -12.19 -4.66 -1.97
CA ALA A 48 -10.84 -4.26 -1.64
C ALA A 48 -10.54 -4.52 -0.15
N LYS A 49 -9.40 -5.17 0.09
CA LYS A 49 -8.94 -5.53 1.44
C LYS A 49 -7.68 -4.76 1.76
N LEU A 50 -7.72 -3.98 2.84
CA LEU A 50 -6.52 -3.37 3.39
C LEU A 50 -5.73 -4.42 4.19
N ILE A 51 -4.54 -4.74 3.70
CA ILE A 51 -3.65 -5.75 4.26
C ILE A 51 -2.42 -5.08 4.86
N VAL A 52 -1.97 -5.64 5.97
CA VAL A 52 -0.73 -5.29 6.64
C VAL A 52 0.15 -6.53 6.76
N GLY A 53 1.45 -6.36 6.55
CA GLY A 53 2.38 -7.48 6.64
C GLY A 53 3.83 -7.15 6.34
N SER A 54 4.54 -8.16 5.83
CA SER A 54 5.95 -8.04 5.46
C SER A 54 6.09 -7.97 3.94
N LEU A 55 7.14 -7.28 3.48
CA LEU A 55 7.57 -7.27 2.09
C LEU A 55 9.04 -7.69 2.01
N SER A 56 9.35 -8.67 1.17
CA SER A 56 10.72 -8.91 0.74
C SER A 56 10.89 -8.69 -0.76
N ILE A 57 12.08 -8.22 -1.14
CA ILE A 57 12.48 -8.04 -2.54
C ILE A 57 13.72 -8.89 -2.78
N ASN A 58 13.66 -9.80 -3.75
CA ASN A 58 14.71 -10.80 -4.06
C ASN A 58 15.17 -11.58 -2.82
N GLY A 59 14.23 -11.97 -1.96
CA GLY A 59 14.51 -12.72 -0.74
C GLY A 59 15.04 -11.89 0.44
N ALA A 60 15.41 -10.62 0.23
CA ALA A 60 15.82 -9.72 1.30
C ALA A 60 14.63 -8.92 1.86
N LEU A 61 14.50 -8.88 3.18
CA LEU A 61 13.39 -8.21 3.87
C LEU A 61 13.51 -6.68 3.72
N VAL A 62 12.45 -6.05 3.19
CA VAL A 62 12.33 -4.59 3.07
C VAL A 62 11.55 -4.02 4.23
N PHE A 63 10.35 -4.58 4.46
CA PHE A 63 9.48 -4.20 5.56
C PHE A 63 9.21 -5.42 6.43
N GLN A 64 9.45 -5.27 7.73
CA GLN A 64 9.16 -6.30 8.71
C GLN A 64 7.79 -6.04 9.32
N HIS A 65 6.94 -7.05 9.30
CA HIS A 65 5.65 -6.98 9.97
C HIS A 65 5.81 -6.61 11.46
N THR A 66 5.10 -5.55 11.84
CA THR A 66 4.89 -5.10 13.21
C THR A 66 3.38 -5.04 13.43
N PRO A 67 2.79 -5.79 14.38
CA PRO A 67 1.34 -5.84 14.56
C PRO A 67 0.74 -4.45 14.81
N ILE A 68 -0.24 -4.05 14.00
CA ILE A 68 -0.89 -2.74 14.13
C ILE A 68 -2.19 -2.82 14.94
N LEU A 69 -2.95 -3.92 14.84
CA LEU A 69 -4.26 -4.04 15.51
C LEU A 69 -4.17 -3.88 17.04
N PRO A 70 -3.16 -4.43 17.75
CA PRO A 70 -3.01 -4.19 19.18
C PRO A 70 -2.71 -2.72 19.53
N LEU A 71 -2.02 -1.99 18.65
CA LEU A 71 -1.68 -0.58 18.85
C LEU A 71 -2.92 0.32 18.72
N LEU A 72 -3.77 0.02 17.74
CA LEU A 72 -5.00 0.79 17.48
C LEU A 72 -6.05 0.64 18.59
N LYS A 73 -6.04 -0.47 19.33
CA LYS A 73 -6.95 -0.67 20.47
C LYS A 73 -6.65 0.25 21.66
N ASN A 74 -5.41 0.71 21.77
CA ASN A 74 -4.91 1.41 22.96
C ASN A 74 -4.60 2.90 22.74
N ASN A 75 -4.63 3.39 21.49
CA ASN A 75 -4.26 4.76 21.14
C ASN A 75 -5.33 5.44 20.30
N THR A 76 -5.77 6.62 20.74
CA THR A 76 -6.67 7.51 19.99
C THR A 76 -5.93 8.50 19.10
N ASP A 77 -4.67 8.82 19.41
CA ASP A 77 -3.83 9.72 18.62
C ASP A 77 -2.90 8.92 17.71
N LEU A 78 -3.23 8.89 16.40
CA LEU A 78 -2.58 8.05 15.39
C LEU A 78 -1.23 8.58 14.88
N LYS A 79 -0.50 9.39 15.66
CA LYS A 79 0.93 9.69 15.39
C LYS A 79 1.79 8.48 15.77
N LEU A 80 1.51 7.35 15.14
CA LEU A 80 2.15 6.08 15.38
C LEU A 80 3.41 5.99 14.51
N SER A 81 4.57 5.97 15.16
CA SER A 81 5.78 5.46 14.54
C SER A 81 5.62 3.95 14.36
N TRP A 82 5.33 3.53 13.13
CA TRP A 82 5.06 2.15 12.78
C TRP A 82 5.97 1.71 11.63
N ASN A 83 6.67 0.60 11.83
CA ASN A 83 7.70 0.09 10.92
C ASN A 83 7.21 -1.07 10.04
N GLY A 84 5.89 -1.29 9.96
CA GLY A 84 5.31 -2.25 9.04
C GLY A 84 4.97 -1.63 7.68
N HIS A 85 4.32 -2.41 6.84
CA HIS A 85 3.86 -1.97 5.52
C HIS A 85 2.42 -2.39 5.26
N ALA A 86 1.70 -1.54 4.53
CA ALA A 86 0.30 -1.74 4.19
C ALA A 86 0.10 -1.65 2.68
N TRP A 87 -0.81 -2.46 2.14
CA TRP A 87 -1.19 -2.50 0.74
C TRP A 87 -2.64 -2.96 0.60
N ILE A 88 -3.18 -2.88 -0.61
CA ILE A 88 -4.54 -3.30 -0.92
C ILE A 88 -4.48 -4.61 -1.72
N GLU A 89 -5.33 -5.57 -1.37
CA GLU A 89 -5.56 -6.78 -2.16
C GLU A 89 -6.99 -6.79 -2.72
N ILE A 90 -7.12 -7.04 -4.02
CA ILE A 90 -8.39 -7.30 -4.70
C ILE A 90 -8.24 -8.56 -5.56
N PHE A 91 -8.91 -9.65 -5.18
CA PHE A 91 -8.66 -10.98 -5.74
C PHE A 91 -7.17 -11.36 -5.73
N ASP A 92 -6.52 -11.43 -6.90
CA ASP A 92 -5.10 -11.73 -7.07
C ASP A 92 -4.24 -10.47 -7.34
N LEU A 93 -4.84 -9.28 -7.32
CA LEU A 93 -4.18 -8.01 -7.55
C LEU A 93 -3.67 -7.41 -6.23
N ILE A 94 -2.44 -6.90 -6.25
CA ILE A 94 -1.85 -6.06 -5.21
C ILE A 94 -1.78 -4.63 -5.76
N ILE A 95 -2.19 -3.68 -4.92
CA ILE A 95 -2.06 -2.24 -5.17
C ILE A 95 -1.31 -1.63 -3.99
N ASP A 96 -0.21 -0.96 -4.27
CA ASP A 96 0.70 -0.40 -3.29
C ASP A 96 1.10 1.02 -3.70
N LEU A 97 0.45 2.00 -3.07
CA LEU A 97 0.66 3.42 -3.37
C LEU A 97 1.96 3.97 -2.79
N SER A 98 2.52 3.32 -1.77
CA SER A 98 3.59 3.92 -0.97
C SER A 98 4.95 3.24 -1.15
N ILE A 99 5.03 2.04 -1.74
CA ILE A 99 6.28 1.27 -1.88
C ILE A 99 7.44 2.13 -2.41
N THR A 100 7.19 2.93 -3.44
CA THR A 100 8.22 3.78 -4.02
C THR A 100 8.66 4.84 -3.02
N ASN A 101 7.75 5.64 -2.48
CA ASN A 101 8.14 6.69 -1.53
C ASN A 101 8.85 6.08 -0.29
N SER A 102 8.34 4.98 0.24
CA SER A 102 8.93 4.30 1.39
C SER A 102 10.35 3.75 1.10
N ILE A 103 10.60 3.18 -0.09
CA ILE A 103 11.93 2.65 -0.46
C ILE A 103 12.90 3.77 -0.88
N PHE A 104 12.43 4.81 -1.56
CA PHE A 104 13.28 5.86 -2.11
C PHE A 104 13.53 7.01 -1.12
N SER A 105 12.78 7.11 -0.02
CA SER A 105 13.02 8.10 1.04
C SER A 105 14.30 7.85 1.86
N SER A 106 14.97 6.70 1.70
CA SER A 106 16.15 6.34 2.47
C SER A 106 17.25 5.72 1.60
N ASN A 107 18.47 6.25 1.71
CA ASN A 107 19.67 5.73 1.04
C ASN A 107 20.08 4.32 1.52
N LYS A 108 19.45 3.78 2.56
CA LYS A 108 19.72 2.42 3.05
C LYS A 108 19.16 1.33 2.12
N HIS A 109 18.35 1.70 1.13
CA HIS A 109 17.63 0.78 0.26
C HIS A 109 18.16 0.74 -1.18
N ASN A 110 19.40 1.18 -1.44
CA ASN A 110 19.97 1.26 -2.79
C ASN A 110 19.78 -0.03 -3.62
N ASN A 111 19.96 -1.21 -3.02
CA ASN A 111 19.76 -2.49 -3.72
C ASN A 111 18.29 -2.69 -4.16
N PHE A 112 17.32 -2.28 -3.33
CA PHE A 112 15.89 -2.37 -3.66
C PHE A 112 15.48 -1.32 -4.68
N GLN A 113 16.01 -0.09 -4.56
CA GLN A 113 15.79 0.98 -5.53
C GLN A 113 16.26 0.56 -6.93
N GLN A 114 17.47 0.01 -7.03
CA GLN A 114 18.02 -0.50 -8.29
C GLN A 114 17.18 -1.66 -8.85
N HIS A 115 16.69 -2.56 -7.99
CA HIS A 115 15.79 -3.62 -8.44
C HIS A 115 14.50 -3.07 -9.05
N ILE A 116 13.86 -2.09 -8.39
CA ILE A 116 12.65 -1.44 -8.91
C ILE A 116 12.94 -0.78 -10.26
N ILE A 117 14.02 0.02 -10.36
CA ILE A 117 14.41 0.68 -11.61
C ILE A 117 14.66 -0.35 -12.71
N ASN A 118 15.32 -1.46 -12.42
CA ASN A 118 15.61 -2.51 -13.40
C ASN A 118 14.33 -3.24 -13.86
N GLN A 119 13.35 -3.44 -12.98
CA GLN A 119 12.10 -4.13 -13.31
C GLN A 119 11.13 -3.26 -14.11
N PHE A 120 11.10 -1.95 -13.85
CA PHE A 120 10.12 -1.03 -14.42
C PHE A 120 10.71 -0.02 -15.42
N HIS A 121 12.03 0.00 -15.58
CA HIS A 121 12.81 0.96 -16.40
C HIS A 121 12.62 2.43 -16.02
N LYS A 122 11.97 2.69 -14.89
CA LYS A 122 11.76 4.00 -14.26
C LYS A 122 11.40 3.78 -12.79
N VAL A 123 11.38 4.87 -12.03
CA VAL A 123 10.76 4.88 -10.70
C VAL A 123 9.24 5.00 -10.89
N PRO A 124 8.43 3.99 -10.50
CA PRO A 124 6.99 4.07 -10.66
C PRO A 124 6.35 4.87 -9.51
N ASP A 125 5.29 5.61 -9.75
CA ASP A 125 4.60 6.38 -8.69
C ASP A 125 3.88 5.48 -7.68
N TYR A 126 3.47 4.30 -8.13
CA TYR A 126 2.80 3.25 -7.36
C TYR A 126 3.04 1.90 -8.04
N LEU A 127 2.67 0.82 -7.35
CA LEU A 127 2.76 -0.53 -7.90
C LEU A 127 1.37 -1.16 -7.95
N ILE A 128 0.99 -1.66 -9.12
CA ILE A 128 -0.20 -2.49 -9.34
C ILE A 128 0.25 -3.74 -10.08
N GLY A 129 -0.09 -4.93 -9.56
CA GLY A 129 0.27 -6.16 -10.24
C GLY A 129 -0.38 -7.40 -9.65
N GLN A 130 -0.47 -8.45 -10.47
CA GLN A 130 -0.91 -9.76 -9.98
C GLN A 130 0.14 -10.32 -9.02
N LYS A 131 -0.30 -10.86 -7.90
CA LYS A 131 0.55 -11.39 -6.82
C LYS A 131 1.62 -12.36 -7.31
N ASN A 132 1.26 -13.29 -8.19
CA ASN A 132 2.22 -14.26 -8.74
C ASN A 132 3.24 -13.60 -9.67
N LEU A 133 2.81 -12.66 -10.52
CA LEU A 133 3.73 -11.91 -11.40
C LEU A 133 4.69 -11.03 -10.60
N LEU A 134 4.20 -10.43 -9.50
CA LEU A 134 5.02 -9.67 -8.58
C LEU A 134 6.04 -10.56 -7.87
N LEU A 135 5.62 -11.75 -7.42
CA LEU A 135 6.51 -12.76 -6.83
C LEU A 135 7.60 -13.21 -7.81
N ASP A 136 7.25 -13.49 -9.07
CA ASP A 136 8.20 -13.84 -10.13
C ASP A 136 9.21 -12.72 -10.42
N LYS A 137 8.78 -11.46 -10.23
CA LYS A 137 9.62 -10.26 -10.29
C LYS A 137 10.37 -9.98 -8.99
N GLY A 138 10.30 -10.88 -8.01
CA GLY A 138 11.03 -10.82 -6.76
C GLY A 138 10.31 -10.06 -5.63
N PHE A 139 9.11 -9.53 -5.84
CA PHE A 139 8.33 -8.84 -4.81
C PHE A 139 7.42 -9.83 -4.08
N ASN A 140 7.77 -10.18 -2.85
CA ASN A 140 7.02 -11.12 -2.03
C ASN A 140 6.27 -10.41 -0.91
N TYR A 141 4.97 -10.20 -1.13
CA TYR A 141 4.04 -9.64 -0.16
C TYR A 141 3.46 -10.74 0.74
N ILE A 142 3.75 -10.67 2.03
CA ILE A 142 3.36 -11.66 3.03
C ILE A 142 2.32 -11.03 3.95
N ALA A 143 1.04 -11.29 3.66
CA ALA A 143 -0.09 -10.83 4.47
C ALA A 143 -0.03 -11.37 5.90
N LYS A 144 -0.32 -10.52 6.89
CA LYS A 144 -0.32 -10.88 8.32
C LYS A 144 -1.59 -10.42 9.05
N GLU A 145 -2.07 -9.22 8.75
CA GLU A 145 -3.29 -8.65 9.32
C GLU A 145 -4.18 -8.12 8.19
N LYS A 146 -5.50 -8.27 8.33
CA LYS A 146 -6.51 -7.59 7.50
C LYS A 146 -7.19 -6.56 8.37
N LEU A 147 -7.17 -5.30 7.95
CA LEU A 147 -7.88 -4.22 8.62
C LEU A 147 -9.36 -4.25 8.22
N THR A 148 -10.24 -3.91 9.16
CA THR A 148 -11.67 -3.80 8.93
C THR A 148 -12.06 -2.35 8.63
N ASN A 149 -13.33 -2.13 8.29
CA ASN A 149 -13.85 -0.78 8.08
C ASN A 149 -13.65 0.12 9.31
N LEU A 150 -13.66 -0.44 10.53
CA LEU A 150 -13.41 0.32 11.74
C LEU A 150 -12.00 0.95 11.74
N GLU A 151 -10.97 0.16 11.41
CA GLU A 151 -9.60 0.66 11.34
C GLU A 151 -9.38 1.55 10.12
N ILE A 152 -9.99 1.23 8.98
CA ILE A 152 -9.93 2.06 7.76
C ILE A 152 -10.50 3.46 8.04
N ASP A 153 -11.70 3.55 8.63
CA ASP A 153 -12.34 4.81 9.00
C ASP A 153 -11.49 5.62 9.98
N LEU A 154 -10.80 4.93 10.90
CA LEU A 154 -9.92 5.57 11.87
C LEU A 154 -8.74 6.28 11.19
N PHE A 155 -8.09 5.66 10.20
CA PHE A 155 -7.01 6.31 9.44
C PHE A 155 -7.54 7.44 8.54
N ILE A 156 -8.69 7.27 7.90
CA ILE A 156 -9.29 8.32 7.05
C ILE A 156 -9.64 9.56 7.88
N LYS A 157 -10.23 9.40 9.06
CA LYS A 157 -10.55 10.53 9.97
C LYS A 157 -9.34 11.32 10.43
N ASN A 158 -8.15 10.72 10.38
CA ASN A 158 -6.89 11.31 10.81
C ASN A 158 -5.99 11.69 9.62
N LEU A 159 -6.50 11.62 8.38
CA LEU A 159 -5.73 11.89 7.17
C LEU A 159 -5.14 13.31 7.17
N ASP A 160 -5.94 14.31 7.57
CA ASP A 160 -5.49 15.71 7.60
C ASP A 160 -4.31 15.94 8.56
N ASN A 161 -4.15 15.08 9.57
CA ASN A 161 -3.04 15.18 10.51
C ASN A 161 -1.68 14.83 9.88
N ILE A 162 -1.67 14.08 8.76
CA ILE A 162 -0.43 13.69 8.07
C ILE A 162 -0.18 14.48 6.78
N LEU A 163 -1.21 15.10 6.21
CA LEU A 163 -1.10 15.90 4.98
C LEU A 163 -0.61 17.33 5.25
N ASN A 164 -0.74 17.81 6.49
CA ASN A 164 -0.37 19.16 6.92
C ASN A 164 0.92 19.21 7.76
N GLU A 165 1.70 18.12 7.81
CA GLU A 165 3.03 18.05 8.46
C GLU A 165 4.16 18.37 7.48
#